data_AF-A0A388PGY0-F1
#
_entry.id   AF-A0A388PGY0-F1
#
_cell.length_a   1.000
_cell.length_b   1.000
_cell.length_c   1.000
_cell.angle_alpha   90.00
_cell.angle_beta   90.00
_cell.angle_gamma   90.00
#
_symmetry.space_group_name_H-M   'P 1'
#
loop_
_entity.id
_entity.type
_entity.pdbx_description
1 polymer ?
#
loop_
_entity_poly.entity_id
_entity_poly.type
_entity_poly.pdbx_seq_one_letter_code
_entity_poly.pdbx_strand_id
1 'polypeptide(L)'
;MKNFLRLLALVAVCSSLAIAATTPAAPAVDKSKFKSGGCCDKAEKGGKPCAHPCCVKAAKDSKVCEKCNPVAKDAPAPAKDAPVTK
;
A
#
# COMPACT_ATOMS: atom_id res chain seq x y z
N MET A 1 -0.78 -26.10 -46.23
CA MET A 1 -1.38 -26.63 -44.98
C MET A 1 -0.35 -27.03 -43.90
N LYS A 2 0.84 -27.57 -44.23
CA LYS A 2 1.86 -27.93 -43.23
C LYS A 2 2.55 -26.73 -42.53
N ASN A 3 2.51 -25.54 -43.14
CA ASN A 3 3.19 -24.34 -42.64
C ASN A 3 2.30 -23.53 -41.68
N PHE A 4 0.98 -23.67 -41.80
CA PHE A 4 0.00 -23.07 -40.87
C PHE A 4 -0.02 -23.81 -39.51
N LEU A 5 0.26 -25.11 -39.51
CA LEU A 5 0.35 -25.90 -38.28
C LEU A 5 1.62 -25.56 -37.46
N ARG A 6 2.69 -25.10 -38.12
CA ARG A 6 3.91 -24.63 -37.44
C ARG A 6 3.80 -23.21 -36.90
N LEU A 7 2.97 -22.36 -37.50
CA LEU A 7 2.68 -21.04 -36.98
C LEU A 7 1.85 -21.09 -35.68
N LEU A 8 0.92 -22.05 -35.57
CA LEU A 8 0.12 -22.26 -34.35
C LEU A 8 0.96 -22.78 -33.16
N ALA A 9 2.03 -23.54 -33.42
CA ALA A 9 2.91 -24.05 -32.37
C ALA A 9 3.84 -22.96 -31.78
N LEU A 10 4.13 -21.89 -32.52
CA LEU A 10 5.03 -20.81 -32.08
C LEU A 10 4.31 -19.73 -31.26
N VAL A 11 2.98 -19.63 -31.40
CA VAL A 11 2.13 -18.68 -30.65
C VAL A 11 1.77 -19.21 -29.25
N ALA A 12 1.92 -20.51 -28.98
CA ALA A 12 1.60 -21.12 -27.69
C ALA A 12 2.67 -20.92 -26.60
N VAL A 13 3.84 -20.34 -26.92
CA VAL A 13 4.97 -20.13 -25.99
C VAL A 13 5.05 -18.71 -25.41
N CYS A 14 4.15 -17.79 -25.81
CA CYS A 14 4.19 -16.37 -25.38
C CYS A 14 3.01 -15.96 -24.48
N SER A 15 2.33 -16.89 -23.79
CA SER A 15 1.15 -16.57 -22.97
C SER A 15 1.34 -16.81 -21.47
N SER A 16 2.54 -16.59 -20.95
CA SER A 16 2.75 -16.42 -19.51
C SER A 16 2.45 -14.97 -19.11
N LEU A 17 1.17 -14.55 -19.26
CA LEU A 17 0.69 -13.33 -18.64
C LEU A 17 0.61 -13.60 -17.14
N ALA A 18 1.64 -13.14 -16.41
CA ALA A 18 1.68 -13.17 -14.97
C ALA A 18 0.40 -12.54 -14.40
N ILE A 19 -0.43 -13.36 -13.76
CA ILE A 19 -1.57 -12.91 -12.98
C ILE A 19 -0.99 -12.19 -11.77
N ALA A 20 -0.84 -10.86 -11.88
CA ALA A 20 -0.52 -10.00 -10.76
C ALA A 20 -1.60 -10.21 -9.69
N ALA A 21 -1.20 -10.81 -8.57
CA ALA A 21 -2.07 -11.05 -7.44
C ALA A 21 -2.76 -9.74 -7.05
N THR A 22 -4.08 -9.69 -7.21
CA THR A 22 -4.92 -8.59 -6.73
C THR A 22 -5.06 -8.72 -5.22
N THR A 23 -3.97 -8.54 -4.48
CA THR A 23 -4.07 -8.22 -3.06
C THR A 23 -4.62 -6.80 -2.95
N PRO A 24 -5.76 -6.57 -2.28
CA PRO A 24 -6.21 -5.22 -2.00
C PRO A 24 -5.11 -4.51 -1.21
N ALA A 25 -4.49 -3.51 -1.84
CA ALA A 25 -3.47 -2.70 -1.19
C ALA A 25 -4.11 -2.04 0.03
N ALA A 26 -3.51 -2.25 1.21
CA ALA A 26 -3.91 -1.53 2.40
C ALA A 26 -3.76 -0.02 2.14
N PRO A 27 -4.65 0.83 2.68
CA PRO A 27 -4.55 2.27 2.51
C PRO A 27 -3.18 2.77 2.97
N ALA A 28 -2.51 3.51 2.09
CA ALA A 28 -1.19 4.08 2.37
C ALA A 28 -1.33 5.24 3.37
N VAL A 29 -0.64 5.14 4.50
CA VAL A 29 -0.52 6.22 5.50
C VAL A 29 0.92 6.69 5.56
N ASP A 30 1.15 7.98 5.85
CA ASP A 30 2.49 8.55 5.97
C ASP A 30 3.24 8.00 7.18
N LYS A 31 4.07 6.97 6.94
CA LYS A 31 4.86 6.27 7.95
C LYS A 31 5.88 7.18 8.66
N SER A 32 6.26 8.29 8.03
CA SER A 32 7.19 9.29 8.61
C SER A 32 6.62 9.93 9.87
N LYS A 33 5.30 9.87 10.05
CA LYS A 33 4.61 10.36 11.25
C LYS A 33 4.56 9.34 12.39
N PHE A 34 5.11 8.13 12.23
CA PHE A 34 5.08 7.14 13.30
C PHE A 34 6.02 7.51 14.44
N LYS A 35 5.50 7.42 15.66
CA LYS A 35 6.31 7.54 16.87
C LYS A 35 7.26 6.34 16.94
N SER A 36 8.57 6.62 16.87
CA SER A 36 9.63 5.62 17.02
C SER A 36 9.46 4.80 18.30
N GLY A 37 9.54 3.47 18.18
CA GLY A 37 9.32 2.52 19.28
C GLY A 37 7.84 2.28 19.64
N GLY A 38 6.92 3.03 19.04
CA GLY A 38 5.47 2.90 19.24
C GLY A 38 4.86 1.70 18.50
N CYS A 39 3.57 1.48 18.69
CA CYS A 39 2.85 0.36 18.06
C CYS A 39 2.83 0.44 16.53
N CYS A 40 2.71 1.65 15.95
CA CYS A 40 2.73 1.86 14.50
C CYS A 40 4.11 1.53 13.89
N ASP A 41 5.19 2.03 14.50
CA ASP A 41 6.57 1.73 14.09
C ASP A 41 6.88 0.22 14.17
N LYS A 42 6.48 -0.45 15.26
CA LYS A 42 6.64 -1.90 15.40
C LYS A 42 5.84 -2.70 14.37
N ALA A 43 4.62 -2.25 14.04
CA ALA A 43 3.80 -2.91 13.04
C ALA A 43 4.44 -2.78 11.64
N GLU A 44 4.89 -1.57 11.30
CA GLU A 44 5.57 -1.25 10.04
C GLU A 44 6.82 -2.12 9.83
N LYS A 45 7.68 -2.21 10.85
CA LYS A 45 8.86 -3.09 10.85
C LYS A 45 8.50 -4.57 10.70
N GLY A 46 7.30 -4.95 11.11
CA GLY A 46 6.75 -6.29 10.91
C GLY A 46 6.00 -6.48 9.59
N GLY A 47 6.09 -5.54 8.65
CA GLY A 47 5.47 -5.61 7.34
C GLY A 47 3.94 -5.55 7.35
N LYS A 48 3.32 -5.09 8.46
CA LYS A 48 1.86 -5.02 8.58
C LYS A 48 1.38 -3.64 9.05
N PRO A 49 0.16 -3.22 8.71
CA PRO A 49 -0.44 -2.05 9.34
C PRO A 49 -0.71 -2.31 10.83
N CYS A 50 -0.76 -1.23 11.62
CA CYS A 50 -1.20 -1.34 13.01
C CYS A 50 -2.68 -1.70 13.07
N ALA A 51 -3.01 -2.88 13.60
CA ALA A 51 -4.37 -3.41 13.66
C ALA A 51 -5.25 -2.80 14.76
N HIS A 52 -4.73 -1.82 15.52
CA HIS A 52 -5.51 -1.19 16.58
C HIS A 52 -6.73 -0.47 16.00
N PRO A 53 -7.94 -0.54 16.61
CA PRO A 53 -9.15 0.02 16.04
C PRO A 53 -9.06 1.52 15.69
N CYS A 54 -8.32 2.32 16.47
CA CYS A 54 -8.11 3.74 16.15
C CYS A 54 -7.23 3.95 14.90
N CYS A 55 -6.27 3.06 14.65
CA CYS A 55 -5.40 3.10 13.47
C CYS A 55 -6.14 2.63 12.23
N VAL A 56 -6.96 1.58 12.34
CA VAL A 56 -7.81 1.10 11.23
C VAL A 56 -8.79 2.19 10.79
N LYS A 57 -9.41 2.91 11.74
CA LYS A 57 -10.28 4.04 11.41
C LYS A 57 -9.51 5.16 10.72
N ALA A 58 -8.40 5.61 11.29
CA ALA A 58 -7.60 6.70 10.70
C ALA A 58 -7.07 6.35 9.30
N ALA A 59 -6.68 5.09 9.07
CA ALA A 59 -6.17 4.62 7.79
C ALA A 59 -7.25 4.65 6.68
N LYS A 60 -8.54 4.54 7.01
CA LYS A 60 -9.62 4.74 6.02
C LYS A 60 -9.64 6.16 5.45
N ASP A 61 -9.18 7.13 6.24
CA ASP A 61 -9.02 8.53 5.85
C ASP A 61 -7.60 8.84 5.34
N SER A 62 -6.77 7.81 5.09
CA SER A 62 -5.35 7.94 4.75
C SER A 62 -4.54 8.74 5.79
N LYS A 63 -4.97 8.70 7.05
CA LYS A 63 -4.35 9.42 8.18
C LYS A 63 -3.67 8.48 9.15
N VAL A 64 -2.65 9.03 9.82
CA VAL A 64 -2.06 8.41 11.01
C VAL A 64 -2.90 8.81 12.23
N CYS A 65 -3.15 7.86 13.14
CA CYS A 65 -3.90 8.15 14.36
C CYS A 65 -3.14 9.14 15.25
N GLU A 66 -3.71 10.33 15.45
CA GLU A 66 -3.12 11.41 16.26
C GLU A 66 -3.08 11.10 17.76
N LYS A 67 -3.92 10.18 18.24
CA LYS A 67 -3.86 9.71 19.63
C LYS A 67 -2.56 8.98 19.95
N CYS A 68 -2.03 8.24 18.98
CA CYS A 68 -0.78 7.48 19.15
C CYS A 68 0.43 8.25 18.61
N ASN A 69 0.20 9.08 17.59
CA ASN A 69 1.21 9.83 16.88
C ASN A 69 0.80 11.31 16.87
N PRO A 70 0.88 12.00 18.01
CA PRO A 70 0.46 13.39 18.12
C PRO A 70 1.30 14.26 17.17
N VAL A 71 0.65 15.18 16.47
CA VAL A 71 1.34 16.18 15.67
C VAL A 71 2.09 17.13 16.60
N ALA A 72 3.33 17.44 16.26
CA ALA A 72 4.02 18.57 16.90
C ALA A 72 3.19 19.84 16.66
N LYS A 73 3.15 20.75 17.65
CA LYS A 73 2.31 21.96 17.60
C LYS A 73 2.62 22.89 16.42
N ASP A 74 3.77 22.70 15.76
CA ASP A 74 4.24 23.51 14.64
C ASP A 74 4.25 22.73 13.30
N ALA A 75 3.68 21.52 13.26
CA ALA A 75 3.56 20.77 12.02
C ALA A 75 2.51 21.44 11.11
N PRO A 76 2.84 21.79 9.85
CA PRO A 76 1.85 22.28 8.90
C PRO A 76 0.69 21.28 8.78
N ALA A 77 -0.54 21.79 8.81
CA ALA A 77 -1.73 20.97 8.64
C ALA A 77 -1.59 20.07 7.39
N PRO A 78 -2.02 18.80 7.43
CA PRO A 78 -1.93 17.92 6.27
C PRO A 78 -2.68 18.56 5.10
N ALA A 79 -1.93 18.80 4.01
CA ALA A 79 -2.50 19.32 2.77
C ALA A 79 -3.62 18.37 2.31
N LYS A 80 -4.79 18.93 2.10
CA LYS A 80 -6.04 18.23 1.79
C LYS A 80 -6.03 17.66 0.37
N ASP A 81 -5.00 18.01 -0.39
CA ASP A 81 -4.86 17.85 -1.83
C ASP A 81 -3.54 17.16 -2.22
N ALA A 82 -2.85 16.50 -1.28
CA ALA A 82 -1.63 15.77 -1.62
C ALA A 82 -1.95 14.68 -2.66
N PRO A 83 -1.32 14.69 -3.85
CA PRO A 83 -1.62 13.73 -4.89
C PRO A 83 -1.33 12.32 -4.36
N VAL A 84 -2.34 11.46 -4.44
CA VAL A 84 -2.17 10.02 -4.27
C VAL A 84 -1.33 9.55 -5.45
N THR A 85 -0.02 9.54 -5.28
CA THR A 85 0.90 8.98 -6.28
C THR A 85 0.68 7.47 -6.32
N LYS A 86 0.15 7.03 -7.46
CA LYS A 86 -0.16 5.65 -7.81
C LYS A 86 1.11 4.82 -7.99
#